data_AF-A0A0C1U019-F1
#
_entry.id   AF-A0A0C1U019-F1
#
_cell.length_a   1.000
_cell.length_b   1.000
_cell.length_c   1.000
_cell.angle_alpha   90.00
_cell.angle_beta   90.00
_cell.angle_gamma   90.00
#
_symmetry.space_group_name_H-M   'P 1'
#
loop_
_entity.id
_entity.type
_entity.pdbx_description
1 polymer ?
#
loop_
_entity_poly.entity_id
_entity_poly.type
_entity_poly.pdbx_seq_one_letter_code
_entity_poly.pdbx_strand_id
1 'polypeptide(L)'
;MKRFFPEDNMPQSISNMSNMMKVSDIPQENNITISKVRKNSEGDITDVMLSNGEAYPIEKAVEMTKEGLINGVNVSKAKNGREYLKSNPNGTEEDNLSNKPTF
;
A
#
# COMPACT_ATOMS: atom_id res chain seq x y z
N MET A 1 29.37 -38.07 44.89
CA MET A 1 28.35 -38.27 43.85
C MET A 1 27.26 -37.23 44.04
N LYS A 2 26.90 -36.48 42.99
CA LYS A 2 25.58 -35.82 42.78
C LYS A 2 25.21 -34.63 43.70
N ARG A 3 24.81 -33.44 43.22
CA ARG A 3 24.78 -32.79 41.90
C ARG A 3 24.78 -31.29 42.19
N PHE A 4 25.65 -30.54 41.53
CA PHE A 4 25.49 -29.10 41.34
C PHE A 4 24.18 -28.88 40.57
N PHE A 5 23.31 -28.02 41.08
CA PHE A 5 22.17 -27.51 40.33
C PHE A 5 22.63 -26.22 39.63
N PRO A 6 22.46 -26.08 38.30
CA PRO A 6 22.91 -24.91 37.57
C PRO A 6 21.95 -23.73 37.80
N GLU A 7 22.50 -22.57 38.17
CA GLU A 7 21.81 -21.26 38.17
C GLU A 7 21.63 -20.73 36.74
N ASP A 8 20.98 -21.50 35.86
CA ASP A 8 20.80 -21.13 34.46
C ASP A 8 19.36 -21.42 34.01
N ASN A 9 18.45 -20.51 34.38
CA ASN A 9 17.32 -20.08 33.54
C ASN A 9 16.46 -19.04 34.29
N MET A 10 16.92 -17.79 34.31
CA MET A 10 15.98 -16.67 34.34
C MET A 10 15.42 -16.51 32.92
N PRO A 11 14.09 -16.45 32.70
CA PRO A 11 13.56 -16.10 31.39
C PRO A 11 14.03 -14.68 31.04
N GLN A 12 14.81 -14.57 29.97
CA GLN A 12 15.17 -13.28 29.38
C GLN A 12 13.88 -12.56 29.02
N SER A 13 13.60 -11.46 29.74
CA SER A 13 12.53 -10.54 29.39
C SER A 13 12.63 -10.19 27.91
N ILE A 14 11.53 -10.50 27.24
CA ILE A 14 11.19 -10.20 25.85
C ILE A 14 11.87 -8.89 25.41
N SER A 15 12.93 -9.10 24.64
CA SER A 15 13.57 -8.21 23.69
C SER A 15 12.74 -6.98 23.30
N ASN A 16 13.29 -5.81 23.63
CA ASN A 16 13.43 -4.66 22.72
C ASN A 16 12.29 -4.45 21.72
N MET A 17 11.33 -3.57 22.04
CA MET A 17 10.58 -2.86 21.00
C MET A 17 10.43 -1.37 21.32
N SER A 18 11.49 -0.80 21.89
CA SER A 18 11.73 0.65 21.91
C SER A 18 12.73 1.03 20.80
N ASN A 19 12.58 0.46 19.61
CA ASN A 19 13.07 1.12 18.39
C ASN A 19 11.96 2.13 18.05
N MET A 20 12.10 3.44 18.23
CA MET A 20 13.01 4.28 17.45
C MET A 20 13.20 3.76 16.02
N MET A 21 12.13 3.26 15.38
CA MET A 21 12.10 3.18 13.94
C MET A 21 11.80 4.59 13.44
N LYS A 22 12.87 5.30 13.08
CA LYS A 22 12.79 6.21 11.94
C LYS A 22 12.22 5.36 10.81
N VAL A 23 10.94 5.53 10.48
CA VAL A 23 10.27 4.85 9.35
C VAL A 23 10.78 5.48 8.05
N SER A 24 12.10 5.53 7.89
CA SER A 24 12.79 6.15 6.77
C SER A 24 13.75 5.18 6.09
N ASP A 25 14.06 4.03 6.70
CA ASP A 25 15.16 3.16 6.28
C ASP A 25 14.79 1.67 6.12
N ILE A 26 13.49 1.31 6.19
CA ILE A 26 13.07 0.04 5.56
C ILE A 26 12.99 0.34 4.06
N PRO A 27 13.74 -0.36 3.19
CA PRO A 27 13.43 -0.33 1.77
C PRO A 27 12.04 -0.93 1.64
N GLN A 28 11.02 -0.09 1.66
CA GLN A 28 9.67 -0.48 1.32
C GLN A 28 9.66 -0.72 -0.19
N GLU A 29 10.27 -1.81 -0.64
CA GLU A 29 9.98 -2.45 -1.92
C GLU A 29 8.58 -3.10 -1.87
N ASN A 30 7.63 -2.48 -1.17
CA ASN A 30 6.23 -2.80 -1.39
C ASN A 30 5.89 -2.11 -2.70
N ASN A 31 6.16 -2.80 -3.82
CA ASN A 31 5.67 -2.43 -5.15
C ASN A 31 4.14 -2.61 -5.19
N ILE A 32 3.44 -1.83 -4.36
CA ILE A 32 2.00 -1.85 -4.24
C ILE A 32 1.46 -1.19 -5.49
N THR A 33 0.67 -1.92 -6.24
CA THR A 33 0.04 -1.44 -7.46
C THR A 33 -1.46 -1.63 -7.36
N ILE A 34 -2.23 -0.97 -8.22
CA ILE A 34 -3.68 -1.15 -8.26
C ILE A 34 -3.98 -2.40 -9.07
N SER A 35 -4.58 -3.41 -8.43
CA SER A 35 -4.98 -4.68 -9.06
C SER A 35 -6.39 -4.63 -9.61
N LYS A 36 -7.34 -4.05 -8.85
CA LYS A 36 -8.77 -3.97 -9.23
C LYS A 36 -9.35 -2.61 -8.86
N VAL A 37 -10.53 -2.30 -9.39
CA VAL A 37 -11.25 -1.05 -9.10
C VAL A 37 -12.72 -1.33 -8.80
N ARG A 38 -13.35 -0.58 -7.90
CA ARG A 38 -14.80 -0.62 -7.73
C ARG A 38 -15.40 0.55 -8.48
N LYS A 39 -16.53 0.30 -9.16
CA LYS A 39 -17.27 1.33 -9.90
C LYS A 39 -18.68 1.47 -9.35
N ASN A 40 -19.20 2.69 -9.37
CA ASN A 40 -20.63 2.94 -9.10
C ASN A 40 -21.51 2.58 -10.32
N SER A 41 -22.82 2.74 -10.19
CA SER A 41 -23.78 2.49 -11.28
C SER A 41 -23.59 3.40 -12.50
N GLU A 42 -22.89 4.53 -12.34
CA GLU A 42 -22.58 5.49 -13.41
C GLU A 42 -21.28 5.15 -14.15
N GLY A 43 -20.50 4.18 -13.64
CA GLY A 43 -19.22 3.75 -14.21
C GLY A 43 -17.99 4.46 -13.65
N ASP A 44 -18.16 5.36 -12.67
CA ASP A 44 -17.07 6.06 -11.99
C ASP A 44 -16.37 5.18 -10.97
N ILE A 45 -15.05 5.29 -10.88
CA ILE A 45 -14.24 4.56 -9.90
C ILE A 45 -14.43 5.19 -8.51
N THR A 46 -14.96 4.41 -7.57
CA THR A 46 -15.16 4.83 -6.17
C THR A 46 -14.05 4.33 -5.27
N ASP A 47 -13.56 3.11 -5.51
CA ASP A 47 -12.53 2.46 -4.70
C ASP A 47 -11.52 1.76 -5.58
N VAL A 48 -10.32 1.54 -5.03
CA VAL A 48 -9.24 0.81 -5.69
C VAL A 48 -8.75 -0.29 -4.76
N MET A 49 -8.51 -1.45 -5.33
CA MET A 49 -7.89 -2.57 -4.64
C MET A 49 -6.42 -2.61 -4.99
N LEU A 50 -5.59 -2.56 -3.97
CA LEU A 50 -4.16 -2.69 -4.04
C LEU A 50 -3.75 -4.14 -4.27
N SER A 51 -2.52 -4.37 -4.73
CA SER A 51 -1.97 -5.70 -5.02
C SER A 51 -1.83 -6.58 -3.77
N ASN A 52 -1.87 -5.97 -2.57
CA ASN A 52 -1.92 -6.68 -1.30
C ASN A 52 -3.33 -7.19 -0.93
N GLY A 53 -4.35 -6.91 -1.74
CA GLY A 53 -5.75 -7.31 -1.52
C GLY A 53 -6.56 -6.33 -0.67
N GLU A 54 -5.97 -5.24 -0.20
CA GLU A 54 -6.69 -4.19 0.52
C GLU A 54 -7.39 -3.24 -0.44
N ALA A 55 -8.60 -2.82 -0.08
CA ALA A 55 -9.38 -1.85 -0.84
C ALA A 55 -9.42 -0.51 -0.11
N TYR A 56 -9.15 0.58 -0.85
CA TYR A 56 -9.18 1.94 -0.34
C TYR A 56 -10.04 2.81 -1.25
N PRO A 57 -10.75 3.81 -0.69
CA PRO A 57 -11.49 4.77 -1.49
C PRO A 57 -10.53 5.58 -2.39
N ILE A 58 -11.03 6.06 -3.53
CA ILE A 58 -10.23 6.76 -4.53
C ILE A 58 -9.49 7.97 -3.93
N GLU A 59 -10.12 8.70 -3.02
CA GLU A 59 -9.52 9.87 -2.34
C GLU A 59 -8.32 9.46 -1.48
N LYS A 60 -8.44 8.38 -0.72
CA LYS A 60 -7.33 7.85 0.09
C LYS A 60 -6.21 7.33 -0.80
N ALA A 61 -6.56 6.68 -1.91
CA ALA A 61 -5.57 6.20 -2.86
C ALA A 61 -4.85 7.32 -3.61
N VAL A 62 -5.49 8.47 -3.82
CA VAL A 62 -4.83 9.70 -4.29
C VAL A 62 -3.77 10.16 -3.28
N GLU A 63 -4.10 10.21 -1.98
CA GLU A 63 -3.13 10.57 -0.94
C GLU A 63 -1.96 9.57 -0.90
N MET A 64 -2.25 8.27 -0.87
CA MET A 64 -1.22 7.22 -0.84
C MET A 64 -0.31 7.27 -2.07
N THR A 65 -0.85 7.59 -3.25
CA THR A 65 -0.04 7.79 -4.46
C THR A 65 0.86 9.02 -4.35
N LYS A 66 0.38 10.12 -3.75
CA LYS A 66 1.22 11.32 -3.48
C LYS A 66 2.34 11.03 -2.48
N GLU A 67 2.07 10.17 -1.50
CA GLU A 67 3.05 9.70 -0.52
C GLU A 67 4.04 8.67 -1.11
N GLY A 68 3.86 8.26 -2.38
CA GLY A 68 4.71 7.28 -3.04
C GLY A 68 4.47 5.84 -2.58
N LEU A 69 3.35 5.57 -1.92
CA LEU A 69 2.98 4.23 -1.44
C LEU A 69 2.44 3.35 -2.57
N ILE A 70 1.85 3.93 -3.61
CA ILE A 70 1.31 3.20 -4.77
C ILE A 70 2.14 3.50 -6.01
N ASN A 71 2.59 2.43 -6.66
CA ASN A 71 3.38 2.45 -7.87
C ASN A 71 2.53 2.18 -9.11
N GLY A 72 3.07 2.55 -10.28
CA GLY A 72 2.42 2.34 -11.58
C GLY A 72 1.28 3.32 -11.88
N VAL A 73 0.98 4.24 -10.97
CA VAL A 73 -0.06 5.26 -11.10
C VAL A 73 0.46 6.61 -10.63
N ASN A 74 -0.15 7.68 -11.12
CA ASN A 74 0.13 9.07 -10.79
C ASN A 74 -1.18 9.79 -10.45
N VAL A 75 -1.09 10.84 -9.63
CA VAL A 75 -2.22 11.74 -9.41
C VAL A 75 -2.31 12.75 -10.54
N SER A 76 -3.49 12.85 -11.14
CA SER A 76 -3.83 13.86 -12.14
C SER A 76 -4.98 14.73 -11.66
N LYS A 77 -5.02 15.97 -12.15
CA LYS A 77 -6.07 16.93 -11.81
C LYS A 77 -6.97 17.16 -13.02
N ALA A 78 -8.28 17.00 -12.82
CA ALA A 78 -9.27 17.22 -13.85
C ALA A 78 -9.55 18.72 -14.04
N LYS A 79 -10.19 19.08 -15.16
CA LYS A 79 -10.53 20.48 -15.48
C LYS A 79 -11.44 21.14 -14.44
N ASN A 80 -12.23 20.34 -13.73
CA ASN A 80 -13.09 20.78 -12.62
C ASN A 80 -12.34 20.91 -11.27
N GLY A 81 -11.05 20.63 -11.24
CA GLY A 81 -10.22 20.69 -10.05
C GLY A 81 -10.17 19.41 -9.20
N ARG A 82 -10.96 18.38 -9.52
CA ARG A 82 -10.94 17.09 -8.81
C ARG A 82 -9.67 16.32 -9.13
N GLU A 83 -9.09 15.70 -8.13
CA GLU A 83 -7.92 14.83 -8.30
C GLU A 83 -8.38 13.40 -8.55
N TYR A 84 -7.66 12.70 -9.42
CA TYR A 84 -7.95 11.31 -9.78
C TYR A 84 -6.65 10.55 -10.04
N LEU A 85 -6.72 9.24 -9.92
CA LEU A 85 -5.60 8.35 -10.26
C LEU A 85 -5.57 8.09 -11.75
N LYS A 86 -4.39 8.25 -12.34
CA LYS A 86 -4.09 7.95 -13.73
C LYS A 86 -2.97 6.93 -13.79
N SER A 87 -3.09 5.89 -14.60
CA SER A 87 -2.00 4.94 -14.82
C SER A 87 -0.79 5.64 -15.45
N ASN A 88 0.40 5.12 -15.16
CA ASN A 88 1.62 5.60 -15.82
C ASN A 88 1.50 5.38 -17.32
N PRO A 89 1.90 6.36 -18.15
CA PRO A 89 1.90 6.19 -19.59
C PRO A 89 2.97 5.15 -19.98
N ASN A 90 2.56 3.90 -20.20
CA ASN A 90 3.45 2.87 -20.74
C ASN A 90 3.50 2.88 -22.29
N GLY A 91 2.77 3.81 -22.92
CA GLY A 91 2.60 3.89 -24.37
C GLY A 91 1.34 3.20 -24.91
N THR A 92 0.57 2.51 -24.07
CA THR A 92 -0.73 1.90 -24.44
C THR A 92 -1.85 2.41 -23.52
N GLU A 93 -2.99 2.76 -24.12
CA GLU A 93 -4.19 3.20 -23.40
C GLU A 93 -4.91 2.03 -22.69
N GLU A 94 -4.50 0.80 -22.99
CA GLU A 94 -5.04 -0.43 -22.39
C GLU A 94 -4.76 -0.52 -20.89
N ASP A 95 -3.68 0.08 -20.39
CA ASP A 95 -3.31 0.00 -18.96
C ASP A 95 -4.04 1.02 -18.06
N ASN A 96 -5.00 1.76 -18.61
CA ASN A 96 -5.79 2.72 -17.84
C ASN A 96 -6.51 2.05 -16.66
N LEU A 97 -6.58 2.75 -15.52
CA LEU A 97 -7.33 2.30 -14.33
C LEU A 97 -8.77 1.89 -14.66
N SER A 98 -9.39 2.55 -15.64
CA SER A 98 -10.74 2.25 -16.12
C SER A 98 -10.88 0.85 -16.72
N ASN A 99 -9.79 0.26 -17.22
CA ASN A 99 -9.78 -1.07 -17.83
C ASN A 99 -9.47 -2.18 -16.81
N LYS A 100 -9.15 -1.82 -15.56
CA LYS A 100 -8.90 -2.83 -14.53
C LYS A 100 -10.21 -3.53 -14.14
N PRO A 101 -10.15 -4.84 -13.81
CA PRO A 101 -11.34 -5.60 -13.42
C PRO A 101 -11.97 -5.02 -12.16
N THR A 102 -13.28 -5.26 -12.02
CA THR A 102 -14.02 -4.89 -10.83
C THR A 102 -14.10 -6.01 -9.79
N PHE A 103 -14.40 -5.65 -8.54
CA PHE A 103 -14.54 -6.56 -7.41
C PHE A 103 -15.74 -6.22 -6.53
#